data_AF-U1MVS2-F1
#
_entry.id   AF-U1MVS2-F1
#
_cell.length_a   1.000
_cell.length_b   1.000
_cell.length_c   1.000
_cell.angle_alpha   90.00
_cell.angle_beta   90.00
_cell.angle_gamma   90.00
#
_symmetry.space_group_name_H-M   'P 1'
#
loop_
_entity.id
_entity.type
_entity.pdbx_description
1 polymer ?
#
loop_
_entity_poly.entity_id
_entity_poly.type
_entity_poly.pdbx_seq_one_letter_code
_entity_poly.pdbx_strand_id
1 'polypeptide(L)'
;MKRGRILLLALALLAVTAGGTHGATSMTLDRTANIDIVDQNAGLLAVSQTTTGYNSTLNTADLTVEVTNQISVSIDQVDISAGGTAKPTGSLSPGVSDSVSFPDVDCNGTIAIAYEIGSLNQRIERPITCQ
;
A
#
# COMPACT_ATOMS: atom_id res chain seq x y z
N MET A 1 40.67 28.61 -35.36
CA MET A 1 40.51 27.21 -34.91
C MET A 1 40.05 27.20 -33.45
N LYS A 2 38.74 27.40 -33.23
CA LYS A 2 38.09 27.63 -31.92
C LYS A 2 36.70 26.96 -31.87
N ARG A 3 36.61 25.65 -32.15
CA ARG A 3 35.31 24.94 -32.14
C ARG A 3 35.31 23.56 -31.48
N GLY A 4 36.46 22.97 -31.17
CA GLY A 4 36.55 21.62 -30.59
C GLY A 4 36.51 21.52 -29.06
N ARG A 5 36.75 22.62 -28.33
CA ARG A 5 36.89 22.58 -26.86
C ARG A 5 35.62 22.91 -26.06
N ILE A 6 34.58 23.43 -26.70
CA ILE A 6 33.31 23.78 -26.03
C ILE A 6 32.35 22.59 -26.00
N LEU A 7 32.45 21.64 -26.94
CA LEU A 7 31.54 20.50 -27.02
C LEU A 7 31.79 19.44 -25.92
N LEU A 8 33.03 19.36 -25.39
CA LEU A 8 33.40 18.36 -24.37
C LEU A 8 32.96 18.74 -22.95
N LEU A 9 32.70 20.02 -22.67
CA LEU A 9 32.18 20.45 -21.36
C LEU A 9 30.66 20.19 -21.23
N ALA A 10 29.93 20.09 -22.34
CA ALA A 10 28.49 19.86 -22.32
C ALA A 10 28.13 18.40 -21.99
N LEU A 11 29.01 17.43 -22.26
CA LEU A 11 28.76 16.01 -21.94
C LEU A 11 29.02 15.65 -20.47
N ALA A 12 29.85 16.42 -19.75
CA ALA A 12 30.16 16.14 -18.35
C ALA A 12 29.07 16.60 -17.37
N LEU A 13 28.17 17.50 -17.80
CA LEU A 13 27.10 18.05 -16.95
C LEU A 13 25.80 17.24 -16.95
N LEU A 14 25.69 16.22 -17.80
CA LEU A 14 24.47 15.39 -17.93
C LEU A 14 24.48 14.14 -17.03
N ALA A 15 25.49 13.96 -16.18
CA ALA A 15 25.62 12.77 -15.31
C ALA A 15 25.23 13.01 -13.85
N VAL A 16 24.60 14.15 -13.51
CA VAL A 16 24.25 14.50 -12.12
C VAL A 16 22.76 14.80 -11.97
N THR A 17 21.88 13.90 -12.40
CA THR A 17 20.45 13.92 -12.00
C THR A 17 19.82 12.54 -12.12
N ALA A 18 20.27 11.56 -11.34
CA ALA A 18 19.53 10.31 -11.11
C ALA A 18 20.04 9.59 -9.86
N GLY A 19 20.08 10.31 -8.74
CA GLY A 19 20.31 9.74 -7.42
C GLY A 19 19.37 10.45 -6.47
N GLY A 20 18.08 10.13 -6.57
CA GLY A 20 17.08 10.63 -5.63
C GLY A 20 17.59 10.34 -4.22
N THR A 21 17.74 11.39 -3.43
CA THR A 21 17.94 11.30 -1.99
C THR A 21 16.70 10.63 -1.38
N HIS A 22 16.70 9.30 -1.31
CA HIS A 22 15.83 8.57 -0.39
C HIS A 22 16.34 8.86 1.02
N GLY A 23 15.85 9.95 1.61
CA GLY A 23 16.04 10.22 3.02
C GLY A 23 15.29 9.16 3.81
N ALA A 24 15.96 8.06 4.14
CA ALA A 24 15.47 7.12 5.12
C ALA A 24 15.62 7.76 6.50
N THR A 25 14.54 8.31 7.04
CA THR A 25 14.47 8.69 8.45
C THR A 25 14.37 7.41 9.28
N SER A 26 15.51 6.94 9.80
CA SER A 26 15.53 5.88 10.79
C SER A 26 15.08 6.44 12.14
N MET A 27 13.86 6.13 12.56
CA MET A 27 13.45 6.28 13.95
C MET A 27 13.84 5.00 14.70
N THR A 28 14.85 5.07 15.56
CA THR A 28 15.18 3.98 16.47
C THR A 28 14.18 3.97 17.62
N LEU A 29 13.17 3.11 17.54
CA LEU A 29 12.42 2.68 18.72
C LEU A 29 13.30 1.71 19.50
N ASP A 30 13.81 2.13 20.65
CA ASP A 30 14.51 1.27 21.60
C ASP A 30 13.51 0.33 22.29
N ARG A 31 13.14 -0.73 21.58
CA ARG A 31 12.55 -1.94 22.16
C ARG A 31 13.37 -3.11 21.66
N THR A 32 13.95 -3.87 22.59
CA THR A 32 14.77 -5.05 22.34
C THR A 32 13.91 -6.21 21.82
N ALA A 33 13.31 -6.04 20.65
CA ALA A 33 12.64 -7.08 19.90
C ALA A 33 13.23 -7.07 18.50
N ASN A 34 13.82 -8.19 18.10
CA ASN A 34 14.32 -8.40 16.75
C ASN A 34 13.10 -8.54 15.82
N ILE A 35 12.49 -7.42 15.47
CA ILE A 35 11.36 -7.34 14.55
C ILE A 35 11.94 -6.98 13.20
N ASP A 36 12.00 -7.96 12.31
CA ASP A 36 12.20 -7.73 10.90
C ASP A 36 10.94 -7.01 10.40
N ILE A 37 10.99 -5.69 10.27
CA ILE A 37 9.87 -4.89 9.78
C ILE A 37 9.86 -5.03 8.26
N VAL A 38 9.29 -6.14 7.78
CA VAL A 38 9.15 -6.44 6.34
C VAL A 38 8.12 -5.51 5.68
N ASP A 39 7.23 -4.88 6.47
CA ASP A 39 6.28 -3.86 6.04
C ASP A 39 5.77 -3.09 7.28
N GLN A 40 6.04 -1.78 7.40
CA GLN A 40 5.58 -0.97 8.54
C GLN A 40 4.05 -0.94 8.66
N ASN A 41 3.32 -1.20 7.57
CA ASN A 41 1.87 -1.18 7.56
C ASN A 41 1.23 -2.50 8.01
N ALA A 42 1.97 -3.62 7.95
CA ALA A 42 1.47 -4.95 8.30
C ALA A 42 1.25 -5.15 9.81
N GLY A 43 1.74 -4.24 10.66
CA GLY A 43 1.55 -4.29 12.11
C GLY A 43 0.30 -3.58 12.64
N LEU A 44 -0.37 -2.77 11.81
CA LEU A 44 -1.51 -1.94 12.25
C LEU A 44 -2.86 -2.58 11.90
N LEU A 45 -2.97 -3.11 10.70
CA LEU A 45 -4.11 -3.90 10.23
C LEU A 45 -3.63 -5.25 9.71
N ALA A 46 -4.31 -6.34 10.10
CA ALA A 46 -4.26 -7.58 9.34
C ALA A 46 -5.13 -7.41 8.10
N VAL A 47 -4.67 -7.88 6.94
CA VAL A 47 -5.45 -7.83 5.69
C VAL A 47 -5.47 -9.21 5.06
N SER A 48 -6.67 -9.77 4.87
CA SER A 48 -6.92 -11.01 4.16
C SER A 48 -7.74 -10.76 2.90
N GLN A 49 -7.49 -11.54 1.85
CA GLN A 49 -8.19 -11.48 0.58
C GLN A 49 -8.75 -12.85 0.23
N THR A 50 -10.00 -12.90 -0.21
CA THR A 50 -10.63 -14.09 -0.75
C THR A 50 -11.21 -13.75 -2.12
N THR A 51 -10.85 -14.51 -3.16
CA THR A 51 -11.43 -14.36 -4.50
C THR A 51 -12.34 -15.53 -4.85
N THR A 52 -13.43 -15.24 -5.56
CA THR A 52 -14.35 -16.26 -6.09
C THR A 52 -14.74 -15.93 -7.54
N GLY A 53 -15.20 -16.93 -8.29
CA GLY A 53 -15.77 -16.69 -9.63
C GLY A 53 -14.76 -16.21 -10.67
N TYR A 54 -13.48 -16.62 -10.57
CA TYR A 54 -12.45 -16.19 -11.51
C TYR A 54 -12.82 -16.48 -12.97
N ASN A 55 -12.78 -15.42 -13.79
CA ASN A 55 -13.00 -15.45 -15.22
C ASN A 55 -11.69 -15.22 -15.96
N SER A 56 -11.13 -16.28 -16.54
CA SER A 56 -9.86 -16.23 -17.28
C SER A 56 -9.91 -15.46 -18.60
N THR A 57 -11.10 -15.25 -19.17
CA THR A 57 -11.25 -14.49 -20.42
C THR A 57 -11.16 -12.99 -20.18
N LEU A 58 -11.76 -12.53 -19.08
CA LEU A 58 -11.78 -11.11 -18.70
C LEU A 58 -10.68 -10.74 -17.69
N ASN A 59 -10.02 -11.74 -17.10
CA ASN A 59 -9.07 -11.59 -15.99
C ASN A 59 -9.70 -10.89 -14.77
N THR A 60 -10.95 -11.24 -14.46
CA THR A 60 -11.71 -10.66 -13.34
C THR A 60 -12.13 -11.72 -12.32
N ALA A 61 -12.35 -11.31 -11.08
CA ALA A 61 -12.92 -12.14 -10.02
C ALA A 61 -13.75 -11.30 -9.06
N ASP A 62 -14.64 -11.93 -8.29
CA ASP A 62 -15.23 -11.31 -7.11
C ASP A 62 -14.20 -11.33 -5.99
N LEU A 63 -13.97 -10.19 -5.35
CA LEU A 63 -12.98 -10.02 -4.28
C LEU A 63 -13.69 -9.68 -2.97
N THR A 64 -13.36 -10.38 -1.89
CA THR A 64 -13.69 -9.98 -0.53
C THR A 64 -12.41 -9.64 0.22
N VAL A 65 -12.39 -8.47 0.84
CA VAL A 65 -11.27 -7.96 1.64
C VAL A 65 -11.72 -7.93 3.09
N GLU A 66 -11.02 -8.68 3.95
CA GLU A 66 -11.19 -8.61 5.40
C GLU A 66 -10.02 -7.83 6.00
N VAL A 67 -10.35 -6.92 6.91
CA VAL A 67 -9.36 -6.17 7.69
C VAL A 67 -9.58 -6.43 9.17
N THR A 68 -8.51 -6.66 9.92
CA THR A 68 -8.53 -6.85 11.37
C THR A 68 -7.72 -5.75 12.05
N ASN A 69 -8.32 -5.07 13.04
CA ASN A 69 -7.60 -4.09 13.85
C ASN A 69 -6.58 -4.79 14.78
N GLN A 70 -5.28 -4.60 14.53
CA GLN A 70 -4.20 -5.19 15.36
C GLN A 70 -3.67 -4.23 16.44
N ILE A 71 -4.19 -3.01 16.53
CA ILE A 71 -3.75 -2.01 17.50
C ILE A 71 -4.69 -1.91 18.70
N SER A 72 -4.22 -1.30 19.79
CA SER A 72 -4.93 -1.18 21.06
C SER A 72 -5.97 -0.05 21.12
N VAL A 73 -6.22 0.63 20.00
CA VAL A 73 -7.20 1.72 19.89
C VAL A 73 -8.22 1.40 18.82
N SER A 74 -9.46 1.88 18.98
CA SER A 74 -10.49 1.71 17.97
C SER A 74 -10.19 2.55 16.73
N ILE A 75 -10.56 2.03 15.57
CA ILE A 75 -10.53 2.73 14.28
C ILE A 75 -11.98 3.00 13.91
N ASP A 76 -12.33 4.26 13.66
CA ASP A 76 -13.72 4.64 13.42
C ASP A 76 -14.23 4.11 12.08
N GLN A 77 -13.37 4.11 11.06
CA GLN A 77 -13.68 3.70 9.70
C GLN A 77 -12.40 3.30 8.95
N VAL A 78 -12.50 2.25 8.13
CA VAL A 78 -11.49 1.87 7.15
C VAL A 78 -12.13 1.91 5.76
N ASP A 79 -11.58 2.74 4.87
CA ASP A 79 -12.01 2.83 3.48
C ASP A 79 -11.17 1.90 2.62
N ILE A 80 -11.80 0.88 2.07
CA ILE A 80 -11.17 -0.10 1.19
C ILE A 80 -11.60 0.21 -0.23
N SER A 81 -10.65 0.25 -1.16
CA SER A 81 -10.93 0.55 -2.57
C SER A 81 -10.30 -0.46 -3.51
N ALA A 82 -11.09 -0.88 -4.50
CA ALA A 82 -10.68 -1.80 -5.56
C ALA A 82 -11.51 -1.47 -6.83
N GLY A 83 -10.90 -1.57 -8.01
CA GLY A 83 -11.59 -1.31 -9.28
C GLY A 83 -12.19 0.10 -9.39
N GLY A 84 -11.58 1.10 -8.75
CA GLY A 84 -12.09 2.48 -8.73
C GLY A 84 -13.31 2.71 -7.82
N THR A 85 -13.77 1.68 -7.11
CA THR A 85 -14.86 1.80 -6.13
C THR A 85 -14.29 1.77 -4.72
N ALA A 86 -14.76 2.65 -3.83
CA ALA A 86 -14.44 2.64 -2.41
C ALA A 86 -15.64 2.16 -1.59
N LYS A 87 -15.39 1.32 -0.59
CA LYS A 87 -16.37 0.82 0.37
C LYS A 87 -15.81 0.95 1.78
N PRO A 88 -16.58 1.56 2.70
CA PRO A 88 -16.16 1.66 4.09
C PRO A 88 -16.50 0.39 4.88
N THR A 89 -15.69 0.09 5.88
CA THR A 89 -16.06 -0.80 6.99
C THR A 89 -16.87 -0.05 8.04
N GLY A 90 -17.41 -0.77 9.02
CA GLY A 90 -17.79 -0.19 10.30
C GLY A 90 -16.58 0.18 11.16
N SER A 91 -16.87 0.62 12.39
CA SER A 91 -15.83 0.84 13.40
C SER A 91 -15.22 -0.49 13.85
N LEU A 92 -13.89 -0.51 13.92
CA LEU A 92 -13.11 -1.67 14.32
C LEU A 92 -12.51 -1.43 15.71
N SER A 93 -13.07 -2.08 16.72
CA SER A 93 -12.42 -2.15 18.03
C SER A 93 -11.15 -3.03 17.97
N PRO A 94 -10.23 -2.93 18.95
CA PRO A 94 -9.04 -3.78 18.99
C PRO A 94 -9.36 -5.27 18.83
N GLY A 95 -8.70 -5.93 17.88
CA GLY A 95 -8.88 -7.36 17.56
C GLY A 95 -10.13 -7.72 16.74
N VAL A 96 -10.97 -6.73 16.37
CA VAL A 96 -12.18 -6.96 15.57
C VAL A 96 -11.83 -6.95 14.08
N SER A 97 -12.45 -7.87 13.33
CA SER A 97 -12.44 -7.89 11.87
C SER A 97 -13.75 -7.31 11.30
N ASP A 98 -13.66 -6.72 10.11
CA ASP A 98 -14.79 -6.47 9.22
C ASP A 98 -14.38 -6.71 7.78
N SER A 99 -15.36 -6.89 6.89
CA SER A 99 -15.10 -7.24 5.50
C SER A 99 -16.03 -6.51 4.52
N VAL A 100 -15.51 -6.24 3.33
CA VAL A 100 -16.27 -5.69 2.22
C VAL A 100 -15.96 -6.45 0.93
N SER A 101 -16.95 -6.56 0.05
CA SER A 101 -16.81 -7.29 -1.22
C SER A 101 -16.94 -6.37 -2.42
N PHE A 102 -16.16 -6.66 -3.47
CA PHE A 102 -16.13 -5.98 -4.75
C PHE A 102 -16.35 -7.02 -5.86
N PRO A 103 -17.44 -6.91 -6.63
CA PRO A 103 -17.65 -7.80 -7.76
C PRO A 103 -16.75 -7.44 -8.95
N ASP A 104 -16.45 -8.43 -9.79
CA ASP A 104 -15.81 -8.24 -11.10
C ASP A 104 -14.55 -7.36 -11.11
N VAL A 105 -13.68 -7.47 -10.10
CA VAL A 105 -12.43 -6.70 -10.05
C VAL A 105 -11.38 -7.29 -10.98
N ASP A 106 -10.58 -6.43 -11.64
CA ASP A 106 -9.42 -6.85 -12.42
C ASP A 106 -8.34 -7.44 -11.50
N CYS A 107 -7.93 -8.67 -11.78
CA CYS A 107 -6.91 -9.39 -11.04
C CYS A 107 -5.50 -8.76 -11.12
N ASN A 108 -5.24 -7.91 -12.12
CA ASN A 108 -4.02 -7.11 -12.18
C ASN A 108 -4.11 -5.80 -11.36
N GLY A 109 -5.26 -5.55 -10.73
CA GLY A 109 -5.52 -4.36 -9.95
C GLY A 109 -4.82 -4.36 -8.59
N THR A 110 -5.07 -3.28 -7.85
CA THR A 110 -4.54 -3.06 -6.50
C THR A 110 -5.68 -2.70 -5.57
N ILE A 111 -5.63 -3.20 -4.36
CA ILE A 111 -6.49 -2.78 -3.25
C ILE A 111 -5.77 -1.65 -2.54
N ALA A 112 -6.46 -0.53 -2.31
CA ALA A 112 -5.97 0.52 -1.43
C ALA A 112 -6.88 0.64 -0.20
N ILE A 113 -6.26 0.60 0.98
CA ILE A 113 -6.91 0.61 2.28
C ILE A 113 -6.45 1.87 2.99
N ALA A 114 -7.36 2.79 3.29
CA ALA A 114 -7.09 4.04 3.97
C ALA A 114 -7.87 4.11 5.29
N TYR A 115 -7.25 4.64 6.34
CA TYR A 115 -7.89 4.81 7.64
C TYR A 115 -7.19 5.89 8.46
N GLU A 116 -7.89 6.42 9.43
CA GLU A 116 -7.39 7.46 10.33
C GLU A 116 -7.33 6.95 11.77
N ILE A 117 -6.27 7.32 12.48
CA ILE A 117 -6.12 7.09 13.93
C ILE A 117 -5.71 8.41 14.56
N GLY A 118 -6.65 9.10 15.19
CA GLY A 118 -6.42 10.44 15.71
C GLY A 118 -6.06 11.41 14.59
N SER A 119 -4.82 11.90 14.57
CA SER A 119 -4.30 12.79 13.51
C SER A 119 -3.45 12.08 12.45
N LEU A 120 -3.37 10.75 12.51
CA LEU A 120 -2.53 9.95 11.61
C LEU A 120 -3.39 9.35 10.50
N ASN A 121 -3.06 9.66 9.26
CA ASN A 121 -3.69 9.07 8.09
C ASN A 121 -2.78 7.98 7.53
N GLN A 122 -3.31 6.77 7.47
CA GLN A 122 -2.59 5.59 7.01
C GLN A 122 -3.16 5.14 5.67
N ARG A 123 -2.30 4.64 4.80
CA ARG A 123 -2.67 4.07 3.50
C ARG A 123 -1.82 2.85 3.20
N ILE A 124 -2.48 1.73 2.95
CA ILE A 124 -1.88 0.44 2.59
C ILE A 124 -2.32 0.10 1.18
N GLU A 125 -1.39 -0.29 0.32
CA GLU A 125 -1.70 -0.75 -1.04
C GLU A 125 -1.19 -2.19 -1.21
N ARG A 126 -2.04 -3.08 -1.73
CA ARG A 126 -1.69 -4.48 -1.96
C ARG A 126 -2.21 -4.96 -3.31
N PRO A 127 -1.45 -5.77 -4.07
CA PRO A 127 -1.96 -6.36 -5.30
C PRO A 127 -3.15 -7.28 -5.00
N ILE A 128 -4.10 -7.32 -5.95
CA ILE A 128 -5.21 -8.29 -5.90
C ILE A 128 -4.63 -9.67 -6.21
N THR A 129 -4.90 -10.64 -5.33
CA THR A 129 -4.49 -12.03 -5.56
C THR A 129 -5.70 -12.84 -5.98
N CYS A 130 -5.81 -13.10 -7.29
CA CYS A 130 -6.80 -14.04 -7.81
C CYS A 130 -6.23 -15.46 -7.84
N GLN A 131 -6.97 -16.41 -7.26
CA GLN A 131 -6.70 -17.85 -7.31
C GLN A 131 -7.96 -18.61 -7.73
#